data_AF-A0A1G2K6N1-F1
#
_entry.id   AF-A0A1G2K6N1-F1
#
_cell.length_a   1.000
_cell.length_b   1.000
_cell.length_c   1.000
_cell.angle_alpha   90.00
_cell.angle_beta   90.00
_cell.angle_gamma   90.00
#
_symmetry.space_group_name_H-M   'P 1'
#
loop_
_entity.id
_entity.type
_entity.pdbx_description
1 polymer ?
#
loop_
_entity_poly.entity_id
_entity_poly.type
_entity_poly.pdbx_seq_one_letter_code
_entity_poly.pdbx_strand_id
1 'polypeptide(L)'
;MSIGAFFVCRLYISRNGVSLESVLANEECAMNVSDVLFYLGGVSLGAAPWVQVVRIFRLRRADTMSLAALAGIVLGLLANEIAAVLIGQRSLLIANSVSLVGWTIVLFQKIYFDMLIRR
;
A
#
# COMPACT_ATOMS: atom_id res chain seq x y z
N MET A 1 25.13 1.27 3.22
CA MET A 1 23.89 1.94 3.65
C MET A 1 22.95 2.07 2.46
N SER A 2 21.67 1.70 2.58
CA SER A 2 20.73 1.83 1.45
C SER A 2 20.40 3.31 1.22
N ILE A 3 20.28 3.71 -0.05
CA ILE A 3 20.02 5.11 -0.46
C ILE A 3 18.72 5.64 0.16
N GLY A 4 17.72 4.78 0.37
CA GLY A 4 16.45 5.15 1.02
C GLY A 4 16.60 5.52 2.49
N ALA A 5 17.39 4.76 3.26
CA ALA A 5 17.67 5.08 4.67
C ALA A 5 18.43 6.41 4.80
N PHE A 6 19.33 6.69 3.84
CA PHE A 6 20.06 7.97 3.80
C PHE A 6 19.13 9.18 3.61
N PHE A 7 18.12 9.08 2.73
CA PHE A 7 17.16 10.17 2.51
C PHE A 7 16.23 10.41 3.71
N VAL A 8 15.79 9.34 4.39
CA VAL A 8 14.93 9.46 5.58
C VAL A 8 15.70 10.07 6.75
N CYS A 9 16.92 9.59 7.04
CA CYS A 9 17.75 10.20 8.10
C CYS A 9 18.11 11.66 7.73
N ARG A 10 18.37 12.00 6.46
CA ARG A 10 18.57 13.39 6.00
C ARG A 10 17.36 14.29 6.21
N LEU A 11 16.15 13.82 5.91
CA LEU A 11 14.91 14.58 6.12
C LEU A 11 14.63 14.82 7.60
N TYR A 12 14.88 13.82 8.45
CA TYR A 12 14.75 13.94 9.90
C TYR A 12 15.73 14.98 10.48
N ILE A 13 17.00 14.92 10.06
CA ILE A 13 18.05 15.88 10.42
C ILE A 13 17.67 17.30 10.00
N SER A 14 17.20 17.46 8.75
CA SER A 14 16.80 18.77 8.23
C SER A 14 15.61 19.37 8.96
N ARG A 15 14.72 18.54 9.54
CA ARG A 15 13.52 19.00 10.23
C ARG A 15 13.78 19.33 11.70
N ASN A 16 14.71 18.64 12.34
CA ASN A 16 14.98 18.77 13.78
C ASN A 16 16.28 19.52 14.11
N GLY A 17 17.09 19.91 13.11
CA GLY A 17 18.31 20.69 13.33
C GLY A 17 19.42 19.91 14.06
N VAL A 18 19.42 18.59 13.95
CA VAL A 18 20.34 17.69 14.68
C VAL A 18 21.53 17.32 13.78
N SER A 19 22.75 17.23 14.32
CA SER A 19 23.94 16.94 13.50
C SER A 19 23.94 15.49 12.99
N LEU A 20 24.48 15.27 11.78
CA LEU A 20 24.56 13.95 11.15
C LEU A 20 25.37 12.96 12.00
N GLU A 21 26.38 13.45 12.74
CA GLU A 21 27.21 12.66 13.65
C GLU A 21 26.43 12.13 14.87
N SER A 22 25.52 12.91 15.45
CA SER A 22 24.71 12.42 16.59
C SER A 22 23.63 11.43 16.17
N VAL A 23 23.14 11.51 14.93
CA VAL A 23 22.16 10.56 14.37
C VAL A 23 22.83 9.25 13.90
N LEU A 24 24.08 9.32 13.46
CA LEU A 24 24.89 8.14 13.14
C LEU A 24 25.41 7.42 14.38
N ALA A 25 25.63 8.16 15.49
CA ALA A 25 26.02 7.59 16.78
C ALA A 25 24.84 6.96 17.55
N ASN A 26 23.61 7.41 17.28
CA ASN A 26 22.40 6.71 17.76
C ASN A 26 22.13 5.50 16.85
N GLU A 27 22.22 4.29 17.42
CA GLU A 27 21.77 3.04 16.80
C GLU A 27 20.28 3.07 16.34
N GLU A 28 19.53 4.13 16.65
CA GLU A 28 18.15 4.37 16.25
C GLU A 28 17.94 4.59 14.74
N CYS A 29 18.96 5.00 13.96
CA CYS A 29 18.83 5.11 12.49
C CYS A 29 19.24 3.82 11.74
N ALA A 30 19.40 2.69 12.45
CA ALA A 30 19.54 1.38 11.83
C ALA A 30 18.15 0.79 11.53
N MET A 31 17.38 1.40 10.62
CA MET A 31 16.19 0.73 10.08
C MET A 31 16.66 -0.56 9.39
N ASN A 32 16.18 -1.70 9.88
CA ASN A 32 16.43 -2.99 9.25
C ASN A 32 16.01 -2.92 7.78
N VAL A 33 16.90 -3.34 6.87
CA VAL A 33 16.64 -3.34 5.41
C VAL A 33 15.34 -4.08 5.09
N SER A 34 15.02 -5.11 5.88
CA SER A 34 13.76 -5.84 5.88
C SER A 34 12.55 -4.91 6.01
N ASP A 35 12.54 -4.02 7.02
CA ASP A 35 11.42 -3.11 7.28
C ASP A 35 11.26 -2.09 6.15
N VAL A 36 12.37 -1.57 5.60
CA VAL A 36 12.33 -0.66 4.44
C VAL A 36 11.71 -1.35 3.23
N LEU A 37 12.07 -2.61 2.95
CA LEU A 37 11.51 -3.39 1.86
C LEU A 37 10.03 -3.66 2.06
N PHE A 38 9.61 -3.99 3.29
CA PHE A 38 8.19 -4.17 3.61
C PHE A 38 7.39 -2.88 3.45
N TYR A 39 7.95 -1.73 3.85
CA TYR A 39 7.30 -0.44 3.62
C TYR A 39 7.19 -0.09 2.14
N LEU A 40 8.26 -0.23 1.35
CA LEU A 40 8.25 0.09 -0.08
C LEU A 40 7.32 -0.86 -0.86
N GLY A 41 7.40 -2.16 -0.58
CA GLY A 41 6.48 -3.15 -1.14
C GLY A 41 5.04 -2.85 -0.75
N GLY A 42 4.78 -2.55 0.53
CA GLY A 42 3.46 -2.18 1.02
C GLY A 42 2.88 -0.93 0.37
N VAL A 43 3.68 0.12 0.17
CA VAL A 43 3.26 1.36 -0.50
C VAL A 43 2.91 1.09 -1.97
N SER A 44 3.74 0.30 -2.68
CA SER A 44 3.47 -0.03 -4.09
C SER A 44 2.18 -0.84 -4.27
N LEU A 45 1.97 -1.86 -3.44
CA LEU A 45 0.76 -2.68 -3.46
C LEU A 45 -0.48 -1.91 -3.00
N GLY A 46 -0.32 -1.02 -2.01
CA GLY A 46 -1.35 -0.13 -1.52
C GLY A 46 -1.78 0.92 -2.54
N ALA A 47 -0.87 1.41 -3.38
CA ALA A 47 -1.12 2.44 -4.40
C ALA A 47 -1.83 1.90 -5.66
N ALA A 48 -1.56 0.65 -6.04
CA ALA A 48 -2.08 0.03 -7.26
C ALA A 48 -3.61 0.14 -7.45
N PRO A 49 -4.47 -0.15 -6.44
CA PRO A 49 -5.92 -0.04 -6.62
C PRO A 49 -6.37 1.40 -6.88
N TRP A 50 -5.74 2.41 -6.29
CA TRP A 50 -6.16 3.81 -6.42
C TRP A 50 -6.03 4.34 -7.84
N VAL A 51 -5.02 3.89 -8.57
CA VAL A 51 -4.88 4.20 -10.00
C VAL A 51 -6.09 3.66 -10.79
N GLN A 52 -6.55 2.45 -10.46
CA GLN A 52 -7.74 1.86 -11.07
C GLN A 52 -9.03 2.58 -10.66
N VAL A 53 -9.18 2.95 -9.38
CA VAL A 53 -10.31 3.74 -8.89
C VAL A 53 -10.47 5.04 -9.68
N VAL A 54 -9.38 5.79 -9.84
CA VAL A 54 -9.39 7.06 -10.60
C VAL A 54 -9.66 6.81 -12.07
N ARG A 55 -9.07 5.76 -12.66
CA ARG A 55 -9.28 5.40 -14.07
C ARG A 55 -10.74 5.07 -14.35
N ILE A 56 -11.35 4.21 -13.55
CA ILE A 56 -12.75 3.80 -13.73
C ILE A 56 -13.68 4.99 -13.50
N PHE A 57 -13.41 5.84 -12.51
CA PHE A 57 -14.20 7.05 -12.28
C PHE A 57 -14.17 8.02 -13.48
N ARG A 58 -12.99 8.22 -14.07
CA ARG A 58 -12.82 9.10 -15.25
C ARG A 58 -13.45 8.51 -16.52
N LEU A 59 -13.23 7.23 -16.76
CA LEU A 59 -13.71 6.56 -17.98
C LEU A 59 -15.16 6.13 -17.90
N ARG A 60 -15.76 6.12 -16.69
CA ARG A 60 -17.10 5.60 -16.39
C ARG A 60 -17.37 4.21 -16.98
N ARG A 61 -16.32 3.40 -17.08
CA ARG A 61 -16.34 2.03 -17.61
C ARG A 61 -15.33 1.17 -16.86
N ALA A 62 -15.67 -0.09 -16.68
CA ALA A 62 -14.87 -1.06 -15.95
C ALA A 62 -14.66 -2.35 -16.77
N ASP A 63 -14.70 -2.25 -18.11
CA ASP A 63 -14.83 -3.40 -19.02
C ASP A 63 -13.60 -4.32 -19.06
N THR A 64 -12.43 -3.84 -18.62
CA THR A 64 -11.16 -4.56 -18.78
C THR A 64 -10.84 -5.57 -17.67
N MET A 65 -11.62 -5.61 -16.58
CA MET A 65 -11.34 -6.49 -15.43
C MET A 65 -12.48 -7.47 -15.20
N SER A 66 -12.15 -8.75 -14.95
CA SER A 66 -13.17 -9.76 -14.61
C SER A 66 -13.64 -9.57 -13.16
N LEU A 67 -14.95 -9.72 -12.93
CA LEU A 67 -15.53 -9.61 -11.59
C LEU A 67 -14.95 -10.68 -10.65
N ALA A 68 -14.76 -11.91 -11.16
CA ALA A 68 -14.20 -13.02 -10.41
C ALA A 68 -12.75 -12.75 -9.97
N ALA A 69 -11.94 -12.11 -10.82
CA ALA A 69 -10.57 -11.74 -10.47
C ALA A 69 -10.55 -10.69 -9.36
N LEU A 70 -11.41 -9.67 -9.45
CA LEU A 70 -11.53 -8.64 -8.40
C LEU A 70 -11.99 -9.23 -7.06
N ALA A 71 -13.00 -10.12 -7.08
CA ALA A 71 -13.43 -10.83 -5.88
C ALA A 71 -12.32 -11.69 -5.28
N GLY A 72 -11.55 -12.39 -6.14
CA GLY A 72 -10.39 -13.18 -5.71
C GLY A 72 -9.30 -12.33 -5.05
N ILE A 73 -9.02 -11.13 -5.57
CA ILE A 73 -8.07 -10.19 -4.96
C ILE A 73 -8.54 -9.75 -3.58
N VAL A 74 -9.81 -9.37 -3.42
CA VAL A 74 -10.36 -8.94 -2.13
C VAL A 74 -10.31 -10.08 -1.10
N LEU A 75 -10.70 -11.30 -1.47
CA LEU A 75 -10.63 -12.47 -0.59
C LEU A 75 -9.18 -12.82 -0.22
N GLY A 76 -8.25 -12.75 -1.18
CA GLY A 76 -6.83 -12.97 -0.93
C GLY A 76 -6.23 -11.94 0.04
N LEU A 77 -6.61 -10.67 -0.11
CA LEU A 77 -6.17 -9.60 0.81
C LEU A 77 -6.75 -9.79 2.22
N LEU A 78 -8.00 -10.24 2.35
CA LEU A 78 -8.60 -10.59 3.66
C LEU A 78 -7.83 -11.72 4.34
N ALA A 79 -7.48 -12.78 3.60
CA ALA A 79 -6.65 -13.86 4.12
C ALA A 79 -5.26 -13.36 4.54
N ASN A 80 -4.66 -12.44 3.76
CA ASN A 80 -3.36 -11.85 4.07
C ASN A 80 -3.41 -10.91 5.28
N GLU A 81 -4.53 -10.22 5.52
CA GLU A 81 -4.80 -9.45 6.74
C GLU A 81 -4.76 -10.34 7.98
N ILE A 82 -5.48 -11.47 7.95
CA ILE A 82 -5.46 -12.46 9.04
C ILE A 82 -4.04 -12.98 9.28
N ALA A 83 -3.30 -13.31 8.22
CA ALA A 83 -1.91 -13.75 8.33
C ALA A 83 -1.00 -12.67 8.94
N ALA A 84 -1.16 -11.40 8.54
CA ALA A 84 -0.39 -10.29 9.07
C ALA A 84 -0.63 -10.05 10.57
N VAL A 85 -1.89 -10.22 11.02
CA VAL A 85 -2.24 -10.19 12.45
C VAL A 85 -1.53 -11.30 13.22
N LEU A 86 -1.54 -12.54 12.70
CA LEU A 86 -0.89 -13.69 13.33
C LEU A 86 0.63 -13.53 13.43
N ILE A 87 1.26 -12.89 12.44
CA ILE A 87 2.71 -12.64 12.41
C ILE A 87 3.10 -11.41 13.25
N GLY A 88 2.14 -10.56 13.63
CA GLY A 88 2.37 -9.36 14.43
C GLY A 88 3.06 -8.21 13.68
N GLN A 89 3.12 -8.27 12.34
CA GLN A 89 3.75 -7.23 11.52
C GLN A 89 2.78 -6.07 11.22
N ARG A 90 2.87 -5.01 12.04
CA ARG A 90 2.01 -3.82 11.91
C ARG A 90 2.12 -3.10 10.56
N SER A 91 3.32 -3.05 9.98
CA SER A 91 3.57 -2.38 8.70
C SER A 91 2.85 -3.05 7.54
N LEU A 92 2.85 -4.40 7.53
CA LEU A 92 2.14 -5.21 6.55
C LEU A 92 0.61 -5.07 6.70
N LEU A 93 0.14 -5.03 7.94
CA LEU A 93 -1.26 -4.78 8.29
C LEU A 93 -1.75 -3.48 7.65
N ILE A 94 -1.07 -2.36 7.92
CA ILE A 94 -1.48 -1.04 7.39
C ILE A 94 -1.51 -1.04 5.86
N ALA A 95 -0.48 -1.60 5.21
CA ALA A 95 -0.44 -1.67 3.75
C ALA A 95 -1.57 -2.53 3.16
N ASN A 96 -1.86 -3.68 3.79
CA ASN A 96 -2.96 -4.55 3.39
C ASN A 96 -4.31 -3.87 3.58
N SER A 97 -4.56 -3.18 4.71
CA SER A 97 -5.84 -2.51 4.95
C SER A 97 -6.09 -1.41 3.92
N VAL A 98 -5.07 -0.59 3.60
CA VAL A 98 -5.18 0.46 2.57
C VAL A 98 -5.45 -0.13 1.19
N SER A 99 -4.76 -1.22 0.84
CA SER A 99 -4.97 -1.93 -0.42
C SER A 99 -6.38 -2.54 -0.50
N LEU A 100 -6.84 -3.16 0.58
CA LEU A 100 -8.15 -3.80 0.68
C LEU A 100 -9.28 -2.80 0.45
N VAL A 101 -9.20 -1.60 1.06
CA VAL A 101 -10.17 -0.52 0.83
C VAL A 101 -10.19 -0.13 -0.65
N GLY A 102 -9.03 0.10 -1.25
CA GLY A 102 -8.93 0.48 -2.65
C GLY A 102 -9.54 -0.57 -3.59
N TRP A 103 -9.20 -1.85 -3.43
CA TRP A 103 -9.73 -2.94 -4.26
C TRP A 103 -11.23 -3.17 -4.05
N THR A 104 -11.72 -2.97 -2.82
CA THR A 104 -13.16 -3.02 -2.54
C THR A 104 -13.90 -1.94 -3.31
N ILE A 105 -13.38 -0.70 -3.36
CA ILE A 105 -13.97 0.38 -4.16
C ILE A 105 -13.97 0.01 -5.66
N VAL A 106 -12.87 -0.53 -6.19
CA VAL A 106 -12.81 -0.98 -7.59
C VAL A 106 -13.87 -2.05 -7.88
N LEU A 107 -14.04 -3.02 -6.98
CA LEU A 107 -15.06 -4.06 -7.08
C LEU A 107 -16.48 -3.45 -7.11
N PHE A 108 -16.77 -2.51 -6.22
CA PHE A 108 -18.06 -1.80 -6.22
C PHE A 108 -18.29 -1.01 -7.50
N GLN A 109 -17.29 -0.28 -8.00
CA GLN A 109 -17.38 0.45 -9.25
C GLN A 109 -17.65 -0.49 -10.43
N LYS A 110 -16.99 -1.66 -10.47
CA LYS A 110 -17.22 -2.68 -11.49
C LYS A 110 -18.67 -3.16 -11.46
N ILE A 111 -19.19 -3.54 -10.29
CA ILE A 111 -20.58 -3.98 -10.13
C ILE A 111 -21.56 -2.88 -10.56
N TYR A 112 -21.31 -1.64 -10.16
CA TYR A 112 -22.15 -0.49 -10.49
C TYR A 112 -22.25 -0.24 -12.00
N PHE A 113 -21.13 -0.16 -12.70
CA PHE A 113 -21.11 0.07 -14.14
C PHE A 113 -21.63 -1.13 -14.94
N ASP A 114 -21.36 -2.36 -14.51
CA ASP A 114 -21.92 -3.55 -15.12
C ASP A 114 -23.46 -3.59 -15.01
N MET A 115 -24.02 -3.15 -13.87
CA MET A 115 -25.47 -3.04 -13.69
C MET A 115 -26.09 -1.91 -14.52
N LEU A 116 -25.40 -0.78 -14.68
CA LEU A 116 -25.85 0.32 -15.52
C LEU A 116 -25.92 -0.04 -17.00
N ILE A 117 -24.93 -0.81 -17.51
CA ILE A 117 -24.86 -1.20 -18.92
C ILE A 117 -25.92 -2.26 -19.28
N ARG A 118 -26.40 -3.05 -18.31
CA ARG A 118 -27.45 -4.07 -18.53
C ARG A 118 -28.88 -3.51 -18.50
N ARG A 119 -29.08 -2.22 -18.22
CA ARG A 119 -30.37 -1.53 -18.32
C ARG A 119 -30.47 -0.80 -19.64
#